data_AF-A0ABD6TL88-F1
#
_entry.id   AF-A0ABD6TL88-F1
#
_cell.length_a   1.000
_cell.length_b   1.000
_cell.length_c   1.000
_cell.angle_alpha   90.00
_cell.angle_beta   90.00
_cell.angle_gamma   90.00
#
_symmetry.space_group_name_H-M   'P 1'
#
loop_
_entity.id
_entity.type
_entity.pdbx_description
1 polymer ?
#
loop_
_entity_poly.entity_id
_entity_poly.type
_entity_poly.pdbx_seq_one_letter_code
_entity_poly.pdbx_strand_id
1 'polypeptide(L)'
;MNEHIQKMIDWIESNLKEEFSLNELSRYMGYSPYYCSFRFHQVTGISIRRYILLRRLYLSTGELTNDRKIIDIALDYDYSSQEAYSRAFKNVFGMNPREFQLNKMPVQSFIKLKIEGEFKMNVSRKLEVEQLRNAKRELFDKDVLNILNGQMMYEEFKNEKLMCDSEYAPFNEAMCVNLATTQVFNEEFIKTRAEGHNSSIESYTKKVIDPLENLFTKKYKCVVLWFGEDMFCQMNLLTILSYLEQSSYEGKVYLNSFREDEFKVNQIELEMGNYSSIYNEVLVNHKKTSYKVPPVMYQAIDLYLEMLKQDNTVMKFISKNKGLSNQELLIKLFQLFPTIGYGDSQYIELINKIKKKAEPKI
;
A
#
# COMPACT_ATOMS: atom_id res chain seq x y z
N MET A 1 -15.70 4.78 25.21
CA MET A 1 -14.85 5.86 24.62
C MET A 1 -14.60 5.65 23.12
N ASN A 2 -14.28 4.42 22.69
CA ASN A 2 -14.17 4.06 21.27
C ASN A 2 -15.51 4.12 20.52
N GLU A 3 -16.62 3.74 21.16
CA GLU A 3 -17.97 3.79 20.55
C GLU A 3 -18.37 5.19 20.04
N HIS A 4 -18.03 6.27 20.74
CA HIS A 4 -18.37 7.63 20.29
C HIS A 4 -17.60 8.02 19.01
N ILE A 5 -16.36 7.52 18.86
CA ILE A 5 -15.59 7.75 17.63
C ILE A 5 -16.13 6.89 16.50
N GLN A 6 -16.52 5.65 16.78
CA GLN A 6 -17.18 4.82 15.76
C GLN A 6 -18.49 5.45 15.30
N LYS A 7 -19.33 5.96 16.21
CA LYS A 7 -20.55 6.72 15.88
C LYS A 7 -20.25 7.97 15.03
N MET A 8 -19.16 8.67 15.34
CA MET A 8 -18.71 9.82 14.55
C MET A 8 -18.30 9.40 13.13
N ILE A 9 -17.55 8.30 12.99
CA ILE A 9 -17.18 7.73 11.67
C ILE A 9 -18.42 7.30 10.91
N ASP A 10 -19.35 6.59 11.55
CA ASP A 10 -20.58 6.09 10.92
C ASP A 10 -21.46 7.23 10.43
N TRP A 11 -21.56 8.30 11.21
CA TRP A 11 -22.27 9.50 10.81
C TRP A 11 -21.58 10.18 9.62
N ILE A 12 -20.25 10.36 9.65
CA ILE A 12 -19.50 10.92 8.52
C ILE A 12 -19.73 10.09 7.24
N GLU A 13 -19.61 8.76 7.34
CA GLU A 13 -19.81 7.83 6.21
C GLU A 13 -21.20 7.95 5.60
N SER A 14 -22.22 8.13 6.43
CA SER A 14 -23.61 8.29 5.98
C SER A 14 -23.88 9.63 5.29
N ASN A 15 -23.00 10.62 5.48
CA ASN A 15 -23.12 11.98 4.93
C ASN A 15 -22.03 12.29 3.88
N LEU A 16 -21.26 11.31 3.38
CA LEU A 16 -20.13 11.57 2.47
C LEU A 16 -20.54 12.20 1.14
N LYS A 17 -21.79 12.06 0.69
CA LYS A 17 -22.29 12.63 -0.56
C LYS A 17 -23.01 13.97 -0.39
N GLU A 18 -23.15 14.43 0.85
CA GLU A 18 -23.87 15.66 1.19
C GLU A 18 -22.88 16.69 1.75
N GLU A 19 -23.21 17.97 1.57
CA GLU A 19 -22.50 19.03 2.28
C GLU A 19 -22.86 18.92 3.76
N PHE A 20 -21.86 18.63 4.60
CA PHE A 20 -22.03 18.74 6.04
C PHE A 20 -20.87 19.48 6.68
N SER A 21 -21.22 20.24 7.71
CA SER A 21 -20.31 21.05 8.51
C SER A 21 -19.87 20.31 9.76
N LEU A 22 -18.69 20.69 10.27
CA LEU A 22 -18.24 20.22 11.59
C LEU A 22 -19.25 20.57 12.71
N ASN A 23 -20.05 21.63 12.52
CA ASN A 23 -21.10 22.05 13.45
C ASN A 23 -22.31 21.10 13.44
N GLU A 24 -22.62 20.46 12.32
CA GLU A 24 -23.69 19.45 12.25
C GLU A 24 -23.25 18.15 12.91
N LEU A 25 -22.01 17.72 12.62
CA LEU A 25 -21.42 16.59 13.32
C LEU A 25 -21.37 16.85 14.83
N SER A 26 -20.96 18.05 15.26
CA SER A 26 -20.86 18.38 16.68
C SER A 26 -22.23 18.40 17.37
N ARG A 27 -23.26 18.93 16.69
CA ARG A 27 -24.65 18.90 17.16
C ARG A 27 -25.16 17.46 17.30
N TYR A 28 -24.93 16.61 16.31
CA TYR A 28 -25.29 15.18 16.37
C TYR A 28 -24.58 14.47 17.53
N MET A 29 -23.30 14.76 17.73
CA MET A 29 -22.50 14.13 18.77
C MET A 29 -22.72 14.71 20.18
N GLY A 30 -23.41 15.85 20.32
CA GLY A 30 -23.59 16.55 21.59
C GLY A 30 -22.30 17.15 22.16
N TYR A 31 -21.30 17.43 21.33
CA TYR A 31 -20.00 17.98 21.73
C TYR A 31 -19.67 19.27 20.98
N SER A 32 -18.61 19.98 21.41
CA SER A 32 -18.12 21.13 20.65
C SER A 32 -17.40 20.70 19.37
N PRO A 33 -17.40 21.53 18.30
CA PRO A 33 -16.65 21.28 17.07
C PRO A 33 -15.17 20.97 17.32
N TYR A 34 -14.54 21.74 18.21
CA TYR A 34 -13.15 21.54 18.63
C TYR A 34 -12.96 20.15 19.24
N TYR A 35 -13.84 19.75 20.18
CA TYR A 35 -13.73 18.43 20.81
C TYR A 35 -13.90 17.30 19.79
N CYS A 36 -14.87 17.40 18.86
CA CYS A 36 -15.03 16.41 17.80
C CYS A 36 -13.76 16.26 16.95
N SER A 37 -13.22 17.37 16.43
CA SER A 37 -12.01 17.35 15.61
C SER A 37 -10.79 16.86 16.38
N PHE A 38 -10.59 17.35 17.60
CA PHE A 38 -9.48 16.96 18.47
C PHE A 38 -9.53 15.47 18.79
N ARG A 39 -10.69 14.96 19.21
CA ARG A 39 -10.87 13.55 19.57
C ARG A 39 -10.78 12.62 18.38
N PHE A 40 -11.37 12.98 17.24
CA PHE A 40 -11.22 12.20 16.01
C PHE A 40 -9.75 12.09 15.61
N HIS A 41 -9.03 13.21 15.57
CA HIS A 41 -7.61 13.19 15.20
C HIS A 41 -6.74 12.46 16.23
N GLN A 42 -7.04 12.63 17.52
CA GLN A 42 -6.34 11.91 18.59
C GLN A 42 -6.48 10.39 18.45
N VAL A 43 -7.68 9.91 18.08
CA VAL A 43 -7.99 8.49 18.00
C VAL A 43 -7.65 7.88 16.64
N THR A 44 -7.76 8.62 15.54
CA THR A 44 -7.55 8.07 14.18
C THR A 44 -6.19 8.39 13.57
N GLY A 45 -5.47 9.35 14.14
CA GLY A 45 -4.21 9.86 13.58
C GLY A 45 -4.38 10.80 12.38
N ILE A 46 -5.57 10.92 11.79
CA ILE A 46 -5.86 11.78 10.64
C ILE A 46 -6.93 12.82 10.96
N SER A 47 -6.98 13.93 10.23
CA SER A 47 -8.03 14.92 10.43
C SER A 47 -9.35 14.46 9.78
N ILE A 48 -10.49 14.91 10.31
CA ILE A 48 -11.82 14.66 9.73
C ILE A 48 -11.85 15.08 8.25
N ARG A 49 -11.31 16.27 7.94
CA ARG A 49 -11.23 16.78 6.56
C ARG A 49 -10.44 15.86 5.64
N ARG A 50 -9.29 15.34 6.08
CA ARG A 50 -8.46 14.43 5.29
C ARG A 50 -9.15 13.07 5.11
N TYR A 51 -9.83 12.57 6.14
CA TYR A 51 -10.61 11.35 6.07
C TYR A 51 -11.73 11.44 5.02
N ILE A 52 -12.56 12.49 5.11
CA ILE A 52 -13.65 12.75 4.14
C ILE A 52 -13.11 12.83 2.72
N LEU A 53 -12.02 13.58 2.50
CA LEU A 53 -11.38 13.71 1.19
C LEU A 53 -10.99 12.35 0.60
N LEU A 54 -10.29 11.52 1.38
CA LEU A 54 -9.83 10.21 0.91
C LEU A 54 -11.00 9.25 0.66
N ARG A 55 -12.01 9.24 1.55
CA ARG A 55 -13.21 8.40 1.37
C ARG A 55 -14.05 8.80 0.16
N ARG A 56 -14.32 10.10 -0.04
CA ARG A 56 -15.08 10.60 -1.20
C ARG A 56 -14.37 10.23 -2.51
N LEU A 57 -13.07 10.53 -2.60
CA LEU A 57 -12.27 10.22 -3.79
C LEU A 57 -12.22 8.71 -4.05
N TYR A 58 -11.98 7.89 -3.03
CA TYR A 58 -11.94 6.44 -3.19
C TYR A 58 -13.29 5.87 -3.64
N LEU A 59 -14.40 6.24 -2.98
CA LEU A 59 -15.73 5.78 -3.38
C LEU A 59 -16.08 6.20 -4.81
N SER A 60 -15.65 7.39 -5.24
CA SER A 60 -15.89 7.86 -6.61
C SER A 60 -15.23 7.00 -7.69
N THR A 61 -14.19 6.21 -7.35
CA THR A 61 -13.53 5.31 -8.31
C THR A 61 -14.46 4.22 -8.81
N GLY A 62 -15.37 3.71 -7.96
CA GLY A 62 -16.38 2.72 -8.36
C GLY A 62 -17.47 3.28 -9.28
N GLU A 63 -17.68 4.59 -9.28
CA GLU A 63 -18.59 5.27 -10.23
C GLU A 63 -17.87 5.61 -11.54
N LEU A 64 -16.58 5.95 -11.46
CA LEU A 64 -15.75 6.23 -12.63
C LEU A 64 -15.64 5.00 -13.55
N THR A 65 -15.61 3.79 -13.01
CA THR A 65 -15.55 2.55 -13.80
C THR A 65 -16.81 2.26 -14.62
N ASN A 66 -17.92 2.94 -14.34
CA ASN A 66 -19.20 2.84 -15.04
C ASN A 66 -19.40 3.91 -16.13
N ASP A 67 -18.33 4.55 -16.61
CA ASP A 67 -18.34 5.55 -17.69
C ASP A 67 -19.28 6.75 -17.47
N ARG A 68 -19.66 7.04 -16.22
CA ARG A 68 -20.44 8.24 -15.86
C ARG A 68 -19.65 9.52 -16.16
N LYS A 69 -20.36 10.62 -16.43
CA LYS A 69 -19.72 11.93 -16.66
C LYS A 69 -18.99 12.39 -15.40
N ILE A 70 -17.76 12.85 -15.56
CA ILE A 70 -16.89 13.25 -14.44
C ILE A 70 -17.52 14.41 -13.64
N ILE A 71 -18.18 15.36 -14.31
CA ILE A 71 -18.89 16.45 -13.64
C ILE A 71 -20.03 15.95 -12.74
N ASP A 72 -20.82 14.96 -13.18
CA ASP A 72 -21.92 14.42 -12.38
C ASP A 72 -21.37 13.72 -11.13
N ILE A 73 -20.28 12.96 -11.28
CA ILE A 73 -19.57 12.33 -10.15
C ILE A 73 -19.02 13.41 -9.21
N ALA A 74 -18.41 14.48 -9.74
CA ALA A 74 -17.88 15.55 -8.92
C ALA A 74 -18.98 16.19 -8.04
N LEU A 75 -20.16 16.45 -8.62
CA LEU A 75 -21.30 17.00 -7.90
C LEU A 75 -21.86 16.01 -6.87
N ASP A 76 -21.98 14.71 -7.20
CA ASP A 76 -22.45 13.65 -6.28
C ASP A 76 -21.54 13.49 -5.03
N TYR A 77 -20.28 13.87 -5.14
CA TYR A 77 -19.31 13.85 -4.03
C TYR A 77 -19.01 15.26 -3.48
N ASP A 78 -19.94 16.19 -3.68
CA ASP A 78 -19.92 17.52 -3.06
C ASP A 78 -18.64 18.31 -3.42
N TYR A 79 -18.26 18.28 -4.70
CA TYR A 79 -17.28 19.19 -5.28
C TYR A 79 -18.00 20.29 -6.07
N SER A 80 -17.58 21.53 -5.87
CA SER A 80 -18.16 22.70 -6.55
C SER A 80 -17.92 22.76 -8.06
N SER A 81 -17.01 21.93 -8.59
CA SER A 81 -16.64 21.90 -10.02
C SER A 81 -15.87 20.63 -10.38
N GLN A 82 -15.89 20.27 -11.66
CA GLN A 82 -15.09 19.17 -12.20
C GLN A 82 -13.58 19.43 -12.01
N GLU A 83 -13.14 20.68 -12.08
CA GLU A 83 -11.75 21.09 -11.92
C GLU A 83 -11.28 20.94 -10.47
N ALA A 84 -12.13 21.24 -9.48
CA ALA A 84 -11.82 21.01 -8.08
C ALA A 84 -11.68 19.50 -7.79
N TYR A 85 -12.62 18.69 -8.28
CA TYR A 85 -12.55 17.23 -8.17
C TYR A 85 -11.31 16.66 -8.84
N SER A 86 -11.05 17.03 -10.10
CA SER A 86 -9.93 16.50 -10.88
C SER A 86 -8.58 16.84 -10.26
N ARG A 87 -8.43 18.05 -9.69
CA ARG A 87 -7.22 18.43 -8.94
C ARG A 87 -7.06 17.59 -7.67
N ALA A 88 -8.13 17.41 -6.90
CA ALA A 88 -8.10 16.60 -5.69
C ALA A 88 -7.76 15.13 -6.00
N PHE A 89 -8.39 14.57 -7.04
CA PHE A 89 -8.16 13.21 -7.52
C PHE A 89 -6.71 13.02 -7.97
N LYS A 90 -6.19 13.93 -8.81
CA LYS A 90 -4.78 13.89 -9.25
C LYS A 90 -3.79 14.03 -8.10
N ASN A 91 -4.08 14.88 -7.12
CA ASN A 91 -3.20 15.04 -5.96
C ASN A 91 -3.13 13.78 -5.10
N VAL A 92 -4.22 13.01 -5.01
CA VAL A 92 -4.30 11.80 -4.19
C VAL A 92 -3.82 10.55 -4.94
N PHE A 93 -4.23 10.37 -6.19
CA PHE A 93 -3.96 9.16 -6.97
C PHE A 93 -2.84 9.34 -8.01
N GLY A 94 -2.29 10.54 -8.19
CA GLY A 94 -1.23 10.80 -9.18
C GLY A 94 -1.70 10.86 -10.63
N MET A 95 -2.97 10.58 -10.91
CA MET A 95 -3.56 10.59 -12.26
C MET A 95 -4.87 11.37 -12.27
N ASN A 96 -5.33 11.84 -13.43
CA ASN A 96 -6.63 12.51 -13.51
C ASN A 96 -7.80 11.51 -13.63
N PRO A 97 -9.05 11.89 -13.32
CA PRO A 97 -10.20 10.98 -13.37
C PRO A 97 -10.45 10.38 -14.76
N ARG A 98 -10.20 11.14 -15.83
CA ARG A 98 -10.42 10.67 -17.20
C ARG A 98 -9.44 9.56 -17.58
N GLU A 99 -8.18 9.72 -17.23
CA GLU A 99 -7.16 8.67 -17.40
C GLU A 99 -7.54 7.41 -16.61
N PHE A 100 -8.13 7.57 -15.42
CA PHE A 100 -8.59 6.45 -14.61
C PHE A 100 -9.74 5.69 -15.29
N GLN A 101 -10.73 6.40 -15.87
CA GLN A 101 -11.82 5.76 -16.62
C GLN A 101 -11.31 4.93 -17.81
N LEU A 102 -10.33 5.48 -18.54
CA LEU A 102 -9.80 4.85 -19.75
C LEU A 102 -8.95 3.60 -19.44
N ASN A 103 -8.10 3.68 -18.42
CA ASN A 103 -7.08 2.66 -18.17
C ASN A 103 -7.41 1.72 -17.01
N LYS A 104 -8.39 2.08 -16.15
CA LYS A 104 -8.83 1.29 -14.98
C LYS A 104 -7.68 0.80 -14.09
N MET A 105 -6.66 1.65 -13.95
CA MET A 105 -5.46 1.33 -13.17
C MET A 105 -5.80 1.14 -11.69
N PRO A 106 -5.10 0.22 -10.99
CA PRO A 106 -5.29 0.04 -9.56
C PRO A 106 -4.88 1.31 -8.79
N VAL A 107 -5.64 1.61 -7.74
CA VAL A 107 -5.40 2.70 -6.79
C VAL A 107 -5.46 2.13 -5.38
N GLN A 108 -4.70 2.71 -4.46
CA GLN A 108 -4.68 2.24 -3.09
C GLN A 108 -6.06 2.30 -2.44
N SER A 109 -6.50 1.16 -1.92
CA SER A 109 -7.75 1.01 -1.19
C SER A 109 -7.80 1.89 0.06
N PHE A 110 -8.88 2.67 0.23
CA PHE A 110 -9.11 3.48 1.42
C PHE A 110 -10.45 3.13 2.06
N ILE A 111 -10.48 2.06 2.86
CA ILE A 111 -11.68 1.52 3.49
C ILE A 111 -12.19 2.37 4.67
N LYS A 112 -13.47 2.19 5.02
CA LYS A 112 -14.07 2.78 6.22
C LYS A 112 -13.28 2.36 7.47
N LEU A 113 -12.90 3.34 8.29
CA LEU A 113 -12.24 3.06 9.56
C LEU A 113 -13.16 2.28 10.52
N LYS A 114 -12.60 1.28 11.19
CA LYS A 114 -13.25 0.53 12.27
C LYS A 114 -12.39 0.62 13.52
N ILE A 115 -12.93 1.21 14.57
CA ILE A 115 -12.23 1.37 15.87
C ILE A 115 -12.34 0.10 16.72
N GLU A 116 -13.30 -0.78 16.41
CA GLU A 116 -13.54 -2.06 17.09
C GLU A 116 -13.85 -3.15 16.05
N GLY A 117 -13.10 -4.26 16.10
CA GLY A 117 -13.27 -5.41 15.21
C GLY A 117 -11.99 -6.22 14.98
N GLU A 118 -12.13 -7.54 14.96
CA GLU A 118 -11.06 -8.45 14.51
C GLU A 118 -10.82 -8.26 13.00
N PHE A 119 -9.56 -8.01 12.61
CA PHE A 119 -9.15 -8.07 11.22
C PHE A 119 -9.10 -9.54 10.80
N LYS A 120 -10.13 -10.04 10.12
CA LYS A 120 -10.15 -11.41 9.57
C LYS A 120 -9.81 -11.37 8.09
N MET A 121 -8.59 -11.77 7.77
CA MET A 121 -8.16 -12.09 6.40
C MET A 121 -8.80 -13.43 5.99
N ASN A 122 -9.52 -13.50 4.87
CA ASN A 122 -10.45 -14.61 4.59
C ASN A 122 -10.33 -15.19 3.16
N VAL A 123 -10.80 -16.44 3.02
CA VAL A 123 -10.77 -17.47 1.95
C VAL A 123 -11.03 -17.02 0.49
N SER A 124 -11.36 -15.74 0.23
CA SER A 124 -11.78 -15.22 -1.07
C SER A 124 -10.67 -15.13 -2.12
N ARG A 125 -9.39 -15.07 -1.73
CA ARG A 125 -8.26 -14.94 -2.67
C ARG A 125 -8.12 -16.13 -3.63
N LYS A 126 -8.41 -17.34 -3.15
CA LYS A 126 -8.30 -18.57 -3.95
C LYS A 126 -9.20 -18.54 -5.18
N LEU A 127 -10.48 -18.18 -4.99
CA LEU A 127 -11.48 -18.18 -6.06
C LEU A 127 -11.09 -17.21 -7.19
N GLU A 128 -10.53 -16.06 -6.83
CA GLU A 128 -10.14 -15.00 -7.77
C GLU A 128 -8.89 -15.39 -8.57
N VAL A 129 -7.90 -16.04 -7.93
CA VAL A 129 -6.74 -16.60 -8.64
C VAL A 129 -7.17 -17.70 -9.62
N GLU A 130 -8.12 -18.56 -9.22
CA GLU A 130 -8.68 -19.59 -10.11
C GLU A 130 -9.45 -18.99 -11.30
N GLN A 131 -10.22 -17.91 -11.08
CA GLN A 131 -10.92 -17.20 -12.16
C GLN A 131 -9.94 -16.53 -13.13
N LEU A 132 -8.90 -15.86 -12.63
CA LEU A 132 -7.86 -15.26 -13.46
C LEU A 132 -7.16 -16.31 -14.31
N ARG A 133 -6.80 -17.45 -13.71
CA ARG A 133 -6.22 -18.59 -14.42
C ARG A 133 -7.12 -19.10 -15.54
N ASN A 134 -8.43 -19.23 -15.28
CA ASN A 134 -9.38 -19.68 -16.30
C ASN A 134 -9.48 -18.69 -17.47
N ALA A 135 -9.38 -17.38 -17.18
CA ALA A 135 -9.45 -16.33 -18.18
C ALA A 135 -8.13 -16.11 -18.95
N LYS A 136 -6.98 -16.42 -18.34
CA LYS A 136 -5.63 -16.06 -18.82
C LYS A 136 -4.64 -17.23 -18.70
N ARG A 137 -4.97 -18.36 -19.32
CA ARG A 137 -4.16 -19.60 -19.20
C ARG A 137 -2.71 -19.42 -19.66
N GLU A 138 -2.47 -18.53 -20.60
CA GLU A 138 -1.15 -18.18 -21.13
C GLU A 138 -0.19 -17.60 -20.08
N LEU A 139 -0.71 -17.02 -18.99
CA LEU A 139 0.10 -16.46 -17.89
C LEU A 139 0.47 -17.50 -16.83
N PHE A 140 0.09 -18.76 -17.03
CA PHE A 140 0.40 -19.89 -16.13
C PHE A 140 1.13 -21.02 -16.88
N ASP A 141 1.74 -20.70 -18.01
CA ASP A 141 2.53 -21.61 -18.84
C ASP A 141 4.00 -21.70 -18.35
N LYS A 142 4.75 -22.68 -18.86
CA LYS A 142 6.13 -23.01 -18.43
C LYS A 142 7.14 -21.89 -18.68
N ASP A 143 6.88 -20.99 -19.63
CA ASP A 143 7.75 -19.85 -19.96
C ASP A 143 7.45 -18.60 -19.11
N VAL A 144 6.68 -18.75 -18.03
CA VAL A 144 6.27 -17.66 -17.12
C VAL A 144 6.91 -17.82 -15.75
N LEU A 145 7.48 -16.73 -15.24
CA LEU A 145 7.94 -16.61 -13.85
C LEU A 145 6.99 -15.74 -13.04
N ASN A 146 6.48 -16.27 -11.93
CA ASN A 146 5.66 -15.53 -10.98
C ASN A 146 6.49 -15.09 -9.77
N ILE A 147 6.57 -13.79 -9.49
CA ILE A 147 7.23 -13.27 -8.29
C ILE A 147 6.17 -12.87 -7.27
N LEU A 148 6.22 -13.49 -6.09
CA LEU A 148 5.26 -13.30 -5.00
C LEU A 148 5.88 -12.41 -3.91
N ASN A 149 5.15 -11.42 -3.43
CA ASN A 149 5.65 -10.57 -2.34
C ASN A 149 5.61 -11.31 -1.00
N GLY A 150 6.76 -11.83 -0.58
CA GLY A 150 6.96 -12.48 0.71
C GLY A 150 6.65 -13.98 0.76
N GLN A 151 7.20 -14.62 1.80
CA GLN A 151 7.18 -16.07 2.01
C GLN A 151 5.78 -16.61 2.28
N MET A 152 4.95 -15.86 3.01
CA MET A 152 3.61 -16.31 3.37
C MET A 152 2.70 -16.47 2.15
N MET A 153 2.75 -15.52 1.21
CA MET A 153 2.02 -15.62 -0.05
C MET A 153 2.53 -16.79 -0.90
N TYR A 154 3.84 -17.01 -0.92
CA TYR A 154 4.45 -18.17 -1.58
C TYR A 154 3.96 -19.50 -1.02
N GLU A 155 3.91 -19.64 0.30
CA GLU A 155 3.43 -20.86 0.94
C GLU A 155 1.94 -21.10 0.68
N GLU A 156 1.11 -20.05 0.74
CA GLU A 156 -0.31 -20.12 0.40
C GLU A 156 -0.50 -20.65 -1.04
N PHE A 157 0.21 -20.06 -2.00
CA PHE A 157 0.09 -20.41 -3.42
C PHE A 157 0.61 -21.81 -3.73
N LYS A 158 1.70 -22.20 -3.05
CA LYS A 158 2.30 -23.54 -3.16
C LYS A 158 1.38 -24.60 -2.60
N ASN A 159 0.83 -24.39 -1.41
CA ASN A 159 -0.05 -25.34 -0.72
C ASN A 159 -1.34 -25.56 -1.51
N GLU A 160 -1.89 -24.49 -2.09
CA GLU A 160 -3.11 -24.53 -2.91
C GLU A 160 -2.84 -24.88 -4.38
N LYS A 161 -1.57 -25.09 -4.78
CA LYS A 161 -1.13 -25.40 -6.16
C LYS A 161 -1.68 -24.42 -7.20
N LEU A 162 -1.70 -23.13 -6.88
CA LEU A 162 -2.33 -22.09 -7.72
C LEU A 162 -1.56 -21.81 -9.02
N MET A 163 -0.27 -22.15 -9.06
CA MET A 163 0.64 -21.79 -10.16
C MET A 163 0.80 -22.86 -11.26
N CYS A 164 0.09 -23.99 -11.17
CA CYS A 164 0.14 -25.07 -12.15
C CYS A 164 1.59 -25.43 -12.57
N ASP A 165 1.91 -25.29 -13.87
CA ASP A 165 3.21 -25.63 -14.47
C ASP A 165 4.19 -24.44 -14.51
N SER A 166 3.75 -23.23 -14.13
CA SER A 166 4.60 -22.04 -14.13
C SER A 166 5.56 -22.02 -12.94
N GLU A 167 6.72 -21.42 -13.14
CA GLU A 167 7.69 -21.24 -12.05
C GLU A 167 7.31 -20.04 -11.18
N TYR A 168 7.61 -20.11 -9.88
CA TYR A 168 7.30 -19.04 -8.96
C TYR A 168 8.30 -18.93 -7.81
N ALA A 169 8.56 -17.71 -7.37
CA ALA A 169 9.55 -17.39 -6.36
C ALA A 169 9.04 -16.32 -5.38
N PRO A 170 9.35 -16.42 -4.07
CA PRO A 170 9.10 -15.35 -3.12
C PRO A 170 10.18 -14.27 -3.20
N PHE A 171 9.79 -13.00 -3.17
CA PHE A 171 10.69 -11.90 -2.87
C PHE A 171 10.58 -11.51 -1.39
N ASN A 172 11.61 -11.84 -0.61
CA ASN A 172 11.60 -11.80 0.85
C ASN A 172 12.41 -10.63 1.45
N GLU A 173 12.24 -9.44 0.91
CA GLU A 173 12.94 -8.23 1.35
C GLU A 173 11.97 -7.20 1.93
N ALA A 174 12.46 -6.34 2.82
CA ALA A 174 11.74 -5.19 3.36
C ALA A 174 12.42 -3.89 2.88
N MET A 175 12.14 -3.47 1.64
CA MET A 175 12.83 -2.33 1.01
C MET A 175 12.55 -0.98 1.69
N CYS A 176 11.49 -0.88 2.48
CA CYS A 176 11.18 0.34 3.24
C CYS A 176 12.09 0.59 4.44
N VAL A 177 12.94 -0.37 4.81
CA VAL A 177 13.91 -0.24 5.90
C VAL A 177 15.33 -0.41 5.37
N ASN A 178 16.30 0.20 6.07
CA ASN A 178 17.73 0.16 5.74
C ASN A 178 18.09 0.82 4.40
N LEU A 179 19.39 1.08 4.22
CA LEU A 179 19.90 1.69 3.00
C LEU A 179 19.79 0.73 1.81
N ALA A 180 19.66 1.29 0.61
CA ALA A 180 19.70 0.56 -0.64
C ALA A 180 20.76 1.19 -1.56
N THR A 181 21.32 0.40 -2.48
CA THR A 181 22.33 0.83 -3.44
C THR A 181 21.74 0.94 -4.84
N THR A 182 22.46 1.59 -5.75
CA THR A 182 21.98 1.87 -7.12
C THR A 182 21.75 0.61 -7.95
N GLN A 183 22.68 -0.34 -7.89
CA GLN A 183 22.63 -1.59 -8.66
C GLN A 183 21.91 -2.65 -7.84
N VAL A 184 20.75 -3.10 -8.30
CA VAL A 184 19.92 -4.06 -7.57
C VAL A 184 20.53 -5.47 -7.68
N PHE A 185 20.60 -6.16 -6.54
CA PHE A 185 21.12 -7.54 -6.41
C PHE A 185 22.61 -7.75 -6.75
N ASN A 186 23.41 -6.69 -6.93
CA ASN A 186 24.86 -6.85 -7.01
C ASN A 186 25.47 -7.14 -5.62
N GLU A 187 26.76 -7.44 -5.57
CA GLU A 187 27.48 -7.74 -4.32
C GLU A 187 27.37 -6.60 -3.29
N GLU A 188 27.43 -5.35 -3.74
CA GLU A 188 27.30 -4.17 -2.89
C GLU A 188 25.91 -4.08 -2.26
N PHE A 189 24.85 -4.27 -3.06
CA PHE A 189 23.48 -4.34 -2.60
C PHE A 189 23.32 -5.42 -1.52
N ILE A 190 23.75 -6.65 -1.82
CA ILE A 190 23.64 -7.78 -0.90
C ILE A 190 24.33 -7.46 0.42
N LYS A 191 25.55 -6.91 0.38
CA LYS A 191 26.30 -6.51 1.56
C LYS A 191 25.58 -5.43 2.37
N THR A 192 25.16 -4.34 1.73
CA THR A 192 24.47 -3.22 2.39
C THR A 192 23.16 -3.67 3.04
N ARG A 193 22.38 -4.51 2.35
CA ARG A 193 21.12 -5.03 2.87
C ARG A 193 21.33 -6.01 4.03
N ALA A 194 22.28 -6.94 3.90
CA ALA A 194 22.61 -7.89 4.97
C ALA A 194 23.05 -7.16 6.25
N GLU A 195 23.94 -6.17 6.12
CA GLU A 195 24.39 -5.32 7.23
C GLU A 195 23.21 -4.57 7.88
N GLY A 196 22.35 -3.93 7.08
CA GLY A 196 21.18 -3.21 7.59
C GLY A 196 20.21 -4.09 8.39
N HIS A 197 20.07 -5.36 8.00
CA HIS A 197 19.23 -6.33 8.71
C HIS A 197 19.93 -7.01 9.90
N ASN A 198 21.17 -6.62 10.22
CA ASN A 198 22.02 -7.30 11.20
C ASN A 198 22.14 -8.82 10.92
N SER A 199 22.26 -9.19 9.64
CA SER A 199 22.35 -10.57 9.16
C SER A 199 23.69 -10.82 8.49
N SER A 200 24.15 -12.08 8.46
CA SER A 200 25.30 -12.44 7.63
C SER A 200 24.92 -12.39 6.15
N ILE A 201 25.91 -12.15 5.29
CA ILE A 201 25.72 -12.19 3.82
C ILE A 201 25.12 -13.55 3.41
N GLU A 202 25.63 -14.65 3.95
CA GLU A 202 25.13 -16.00 3.66
C GLU A 202 23.64 -16.16 4.05
N SER A 203 23.26 -15.74 5.26
CA SER A 203 21.88 -15.85 5.72
C SER A 203 20.94 -14.95 4.93
N TYR A 204 21.40 -13.77 4.52
CA TYR A 204 20.62 -12.86 3.68
C TYR A 204 20.43 -13.46 2.27
N THR A 205 21.52 -13.93 1.64
CA THR A 205 21.52 -14.55 0.32
C THR A 205 20.54 -15.72 0.27
N LYS A 206 20.60 -16.63 1.25
CA LYS A 206 19.70 -17.78 1.35
C LYS A 206 18.22 -17.40 1.46
N LYS A 207 17.93 -16.27 2.09
CA LYS A 207 16.55 -15.80 2.32
C LYS A 207 15.99 -15.02 1.14
N VAL A 208 16.82 -14.19 0.50
CA VAL A 208 16.37 -13.17 -0.47
C VAL A 208 16.82 -13.47 -1.89
N ILE A 209 18.06 -13.91 -2.08
CA ILE A 209 18.70 -14.05 -3.39
C ILE A 209 18.50 -15.45 -3.96
N ASP A 210 18.79 -16.51 -3.21
CA ASP A 210 18.64 -17.90 -3.67
C ASP A 210 17.24 -18.22 -4.19
N PRO A 211 16.13 -17.78 -3.53
CA PRO A 211 14.80 -18.04 -4.08
C PRO A 211 14.55 -17.39 -5.45
N LEU A 212 15.29 -16.34 -5.79
CA LEU A 212 15.21 -15.62 -7.05
C LEU A 212 16.22 -16.12 -8.11
N GLU A 213 16.98 -17.20 -7.86
CA GLU A 213 18.01 -17.71 -8.79
C GLU A 213 17.50 -17.86 -10.23
N ASN A 214 16.27 -18.35 -10.37
CA ASN A 214 15.57 -18.51 -11.64
C ASN A 214 15.43 -17.17 -12.41
N LEU A 215 15.12 -16.07 -11.72
CA LEU A 215 15.02 -14.73 -12.31
C LEU A 215 16.34 -14.29 -12.96
N PHE A 216 17.47 -14.70 -12.40
CA PHE A 216 18.81 -14.30 -12.85
C PHE A 216 19.37 -15.18 -13.96
N THR A 217 18.96 -16.45 -13.98
CA THR A 217 19.60 -17.50 -14.81
C THR A 217 18.78 -17.89 -16.03
N LYS A 218 17.45 -17.77 -15.98
CA LYS A 218 16.55 -18.19 -17.05
C LYS A 218 15.97 -17.00 -17.81
N LYS A 219 15.67 -17.23 -19.09
CA LYS A 219 14.95 -16.27 -19.93
C LYS A 219 13.48 -16.65 -20.01
N TYR A 220 12.63 -15.86 -19.36
CA TYR A 220 11.17 -16.01 -19.42
C TYR A 220 10.59 -15.09 -20.47
N LYS A 221 9.56 -15.55 -21.19
CA LYS A 221 8.77 -14.68 -22.09
C LYS A 221 7.95 -13.65 -21.31
N CYS A 222 7.60 -14.01 -20.07
CA CYS A 222 6.72 -13.22 -19.23
C CYS A 222 7.14 -13.32 -17.76
N VAL A 223 7.12 -12.19 -17.06
CA VAL A 223 7.21 -12.11 -15.60
C VAL A 223 5.88 -11.57 -15.06
N VAL A 224 5.28 -12.30 -14.11
CA VAL A 224 4.02 -11.91 -13.45
C VAL A 224 4.33 -11.58 -11.99
N LEU A 225 4.05 -10.33 -11.61
CA LEU A 225 4.37 -9.77 -10.30
C LEU A 225 3.09 -9.76 -9.46
N TRP A 226 3.11 -10.40 -8.29
CA TRP A 226 1.99 -10.48 -7.37
C TRP A 226 2.26 -9.62 -6.13
N PHE A 227 1.80 -8.37 -6.17
CA PHE A 227 2.10 -7.36 -5.16
C PHE A 227 0.83 -6.60 -4.78
N GLY A 228 0.59 -6.46 -3.47
CA GLY A 228 -0.53 -5.72 -2.91
C GLY A 228 -0.42 -4.20 -3.13
N GLU A 229 -1.45 -3.49 -2.69
CA GLU A 229 -1.56 -2.03 -2.86
C GLU A 229 -0.91 -1.22 -1.72
N ASP A 230 -0.43 -1.89 -0.68
CA ASP A 230 0.24 -1.23 0.44
C ASP A 230 1.66 -0.75 0.06
N MET A 231 2.18 0.15 0.89
CA MET A 231 3.49 0.77 0.67
C MET A 231 4.64 -0.24 0.58
N PHE A 232 4.66 -1.29 1.42
CA PHE A 232 5.75 -2.28 1.40
C PHE A 232 5.75 -3.09 0.11
N CYS A 233 4.58 -3.58 -0.30
CA CYS A 233 4.42 -4.27 -1.57
C CYS A 233 4.93 -3.40 -2.73
N GLN A 234 4.56 -2.13 -2.77
CA GLN A 234 4.94 -1.25 -3.87
C GLN A 234 6.43 -0.87 -3.89
N MET A 235 7.08 -0.73 -2.72
CA MET A 235 8.54 -0.51 -2.68
C MET A 235 9.31 -1.76 -3.12
N ASN A 236 8.83 -2.95 -2.74
CA ASN A 236 9.41 -4.19 -3.22
C ASN A 236 9.18 -4.39 -4.74
N LEU A 237 7.99 -4.05 -5.24
CA LEU A 237 7.68 -4.04 -6.67
C LEU A 237 8.65 -3.14 -7.45
N LEU A 238 8.89 -1.91 -6.96
CA LEU A 238 9.82 -0.97 -7.58
C LEU A 238 11.25 -1.54 -7.68
N THR A 239 11.69 -2.28 -6.67
CA THR A 239 13.01 -2.95 -6.69
C THR A 239 13.10 -4.02 -7.77
N ILE A 240 12.08 -4.86 -7.93
CA ILE A 240 12.05 -5.88 -8.98
C ILE A 240 12.00 -5.23 -10.37
N LEU A 241 11.19 -4.20 -10.56
CA LEU A 241 11.10 -3.48 -11.84
C LEU A 241 12.42 -2.79 -12.20
N SER A 242 13.09 -2.18 -11.21
CA SER A 242 14.44 -1.62 -11.38
C SER A 242 15.44 -2.68 -11.82
N TYR A 243 15.43 -3.87 -11.21
CA TYR A 243 16.28 -4.97 -11.61
C TYR A 243 15.99 -5.47 -13.03
N LEU A 244 14.72 -5.63 -13.40
CA LEU A 244 14.33 -6.03 -14.76
C LEU A 244 14.83 -5.05 -15.82
N GLU A 245 14.82 -3.74 -15.53
CA GLU A 245 15.43 -2.75 -16.43
C GLU A 245 16.96 -2.83 -16.47
N GLN A 246 17.61 -2.93 -15.30
CA GLN A 246 19.07 -3.02 -15.21
C GLN A 246 19.63 -4.27 -15.90
N SER A 247 18.87 -5.37 -15.88
CA SER A 247 19.20 -6.63 -16.57
C SER A 247 18.80 -6.63 -18.05
N SER A 248 18.21 -5.55 -18.57
CA SER A 248 17.70 -5.45 -19.94
C SER A 248 16.70 -6.57 -20.28
N TYR A 249 15.77 -6.85 -19.38
CA TYR A 249 14.71 -7.83 -19.62
C TYR A 249 13.79 -7.41 -20.77
N GLU A 250 13.67 -8.24 -21.80
CA GLU A 250 12.90 -7.95 -23.03
C GLU A 250 11.49 -8.54 -23.04
N GLY A 251 11.15 -9.37 -22.05
CA GLY A 251 9.84 -10.02 -21.98
C GLY A 251 8.74 -9.10 -21.43
N LYS A 252 7.51 -9.60 -21.45
CA LYS A 252 6.36 -8.86 -20.92
C LYS A 252 6.33 -8.91 -19.39
N VAL A 253 5.90 -7.82 -18.76
CA VAL A 253 5.74 -7.74 -17.32
C VAL A 253 4.28 -7.44 -16.99
N TYR A 254 3.66 -8.27 -16.15
CA TYR A 254 2.30 -8.06 -15.66
C TYR A 254 2.30 -7.86 -14.16
N LEU A 255 1.43 -6.98 -13.66
CA LEU A 255 1.17 -6.80 -12.24
C LEU A 255 -0.23 -7.33 -11.93
N ASN A 256 -0.29 -8.30 -11.02
CA ASN A 256 -1.50 -8.73 -10.34
C ASN A 256 -1.53 -8.08 -8.96
N SER A 257 -2.46 -7.14 -8.77
CA SER A 257 -2.65 -6.45 -7.51
C SER A 257 -3.90 -6.94 -6.78
N PHE A 258 -3.75 -7.24 -5.49
CA PHE A 258 -4.86 -7.67 -4.64
C PHE A 258 -5.52 -6.46 -3.99
N ARG A 259 -6.81 -6.28 -4.27
CA ARG A 259 -7.66 -5.34 -3.53
C ARG A 259 -8.14 -6.01 -2.25
N GLU A 260 -7.70 -5.51 -1.09
CA GLU A 260 -8.05 -6.10 0.20
C GLU A 260 -9.54 -6.00 0.55
N ASP A 261 -10.26 -5.04 -0.03
CA ASP A 261 -11.65 -4.75 0.30
C ASP A 261 -12.66 -5.53 -0.55
N GLU A 262 -12.35 -5.73 -1.82
CA GLU A 262 -13.18 -6.48 -2.77
C GLU A 262 -12.67 -7.91 -3.00
N PHE A 263 -11.50 -8.25 -2.43
CA PHE A 263 -10.78 -9.50 -2.66
C PHE A 263 -10.46 -9.79 -4.14
N LYS A 264 -10.58 -8.80 -5.02
CA LYS A 264 -10.34 -8.95 -6.46
C LYS A 264 -8.88 -8.85 -6.83
N VAL A 265 -8.51 -9.58 -7.88
CA VAL A 265 -7.22 -9.40 -8.55
C VAL A 265 -7.39 -8.46 -9.73
N ASN A 266 -6.72 -7.31 -9.69
CA ASN A 266 -6.60 -6.44 -10.85
C ASN A 266 -5.29 -6.76 -11.59
N GLN A 267 -5.39 -7.12 -12.87
CA GLN A 267 -4.24 -7.40 -13.72
C GLN A 267 -4.01 -6.26 -14.70
N ILE A 268 -2.77 -5.78 -14.76
CA ILE A 268 -2.33 -4.81 -15.77
C ILE A 268 -1.01 -5.26 -16.41
N GLU A 269 -0.83 -4.99 -17.69
CA GLU A 269 0.49 -5.05 -18.33
C GLU A 269 1.26 -3.77 -17.95
N LEU A 270 2.50 -3.91 -17.51
CA LEU A 270 3.37 -2.80 -17.15
C LEU A 270 4.26 -2.45 -18.34
N GLU A 271 4.21 -1.18 -18.75
CA GLU A 271 5.18 -0.62 -19.67
C GLU A 271 6.50 -0.39 -18.92
N MET A 272 7.58 -1.01 -19.40
CA MET A 272 8.92 -0.80 -18.86
C MET A 272 9.45 0.57 -19.30
N GLY A 273 10.14 1.27 -18.41
CA GLY A 273 10.72 2.58 -18.68
C GLY A 273 10.89 3.43 -17.41
N ASN A 274 12.14 3.79 -17.11
CA ASN A 274 12.57 4.66 -16.01
C ASN A 274 12.47 4.07 -14.59
N TYR A 275 12.07 2.80 -14.40
CA TYR A 275 12.01 2.21 -13.05
C TYR A 275 13.36 2.17 -12.34
N SER A 276 14.47 2.01 -13.06
CA SER A 276 15.80 2.14 -12.46
C SER A 276 16.09 3.57 -11.99
N SER A 277 15.63 4.58 -12.72
CA SER A 277 15.76 5.99 -12.31
C SER A 277 14.84 6.31 -11.13
N ILE A 278 13.59 5.84 -11.18
CA ILE A 278 12.61 5.99 -10.10
C ILE A 278 13.11 5.33 -8.81
N TYR A 279 13.63 4.10 -8.92
CA TYR A 279 14.24 3.38 -7.80
C TYR A 279 15.39 4.19 -7.17
N ASN A 280 16.28 4.74 -7.97
CA ASN A 280 17.36 5.58 -7.48
C ASN A 280 16.85 6.84 -6.80
N GLU A 281 15.87 7.53 -7.38
CA GLU A 281 15.27 8.72 -6.77
C GLU A 281 14.60 8.39 -5.43
N VAL A 282 13.79 7.33 -5.39
CA VAL A 282 12.93 6.99 -4.26
C VAL A 282 13.67 6.21 -3.19
N LEU A 283 14.22 5.03 -3.50
CA LEU A 283 14.74 4.09 -2.51
C LEU A 283 16.20 4.34 -2.12
N VAL A 284 16.98 4.97 -3.00
CA VAL A 284 18.39 5.30 -2.71
C VAL A 284 18.52 6.74 -2.19
N ASN A 285 17.85 7.69 -2.86
CA ASN A 285 17.98 9.11 -2.56
C ASN A 285 16.84 9.70 -1.71
N HIS A 286 15.78 8.93 -1.42
CA HIS A 286 14.61 9.38 -0.64
C HIS A 286 13.97 10.67 -1.17
N LYS A 287 13.85 10.77 -2.50
CA LYS A 287 13.23 11.88 -3.22
C LYS A 287 11.99 11.40 -3.95
N LYS A 288 11.01 12.29 -4.05
CA LYS A 288 9.84 12.08 -4.90
C LYS A 288 10.29 12.07 -6.36
N THR A 289 9.77 11.11 -7.12
CA THR A 289 10.08 11.00 -8.53
C THR A 289 9.29 11.99 -9.38
N SER A 290 9.91 12.44 -10.48
CA SER A 290 9.24 13.22 -11.52
C SER A 290 8.68 12.36 -12.66
N TYR A 291 9.10 11.10 -12.73
CA TYR A 291 8.63 10.15 -13.74
C TYR A 291 7.18 9.72 -13.47
N LYS A 292 6.49 9.31 -14.53
CA LYS A 292 5.15 8.74 -14.43
C LYS A 292 5.25 7.34 -13.83
N VAL A 293 4.42 7.06 -12.84
CA VAL A 293 4.30 5.75 -12.19
C VAL A 293 2.83 5.34 -12.09
N PRO A 294 2.51 4.05 -11.91
CA PRO A 294 1.16 3.61 -11.61
C PRO A 294 0.59 4.34 -10.37
N PRO A 295 -0.73 4.63 -10.33
CA PRO A 295 -1.37 5.36 -9.24
C PRO A 295 -1.11 4.78 -7.84
N VAL A 296 -1.21 3.46 -7.73
CA VAL A 296 -0.91 2.73 -6.49
C VAL A 296 0.54 2.93 -6.04
N MET A 297 1.50 2.95 -6.97
CA MET A 297 2.91 3.21 -6.67
C MET A 297 3.13 4.68 -6.30
N TYR A 298 2.47 5.63 -6.99
CA TYR A 298 2.53 7.05 -6.63
C TYR A 298 2.14 7.28 -5.16
N GLN A 299 1.04 6.67 -4.72
CA GLN A 299 0.56 6.75 -3.34
C GLN A 299 1.53 6.10 -2.36
N ALA A 300 2.06 4.93 -2.69
CA ALA A 300 3.05 4.25 -1.88
C ALA A 300 4.35 5.05 -1.73
N ILE A 301 4.84 5.71 -2.79
CA ILE A 301 6.01 6.59 -2.72
C ILE A 301 5.75 7.73 -1.75
N ASP A 302 4.59 8.39 -1.84
CA ASP A 302 4.23 9.48 -0.93
C ASP A 302 4.17 9.01 0.53
N LEU A 303 3.59 7.83 0.78
CA LEU A 303 3.55 7.21 2.11
C LEU A 303 4.95 6.85 2.62
N TYR A 304 5.79 6.27 1.77
CA TYR A 304 7.16 5.88 2.12
C TYR A 304 8.00 7.11 2.51
N LEU A 305 7.97 8.17 1.71
CA LEU A 305 8.70 9.39 2.00
C LEU A 305 8.16 10.11 3.25
N GLU A 306 6.86 10.05 3.50
CA GLU A 306 6.27 10.55 4.75
C GLU A 306 6.74 9.72 5.96
N MET A 307 6.84 8.39 5.81
CA MET A 307 7.26 7.47 6.86
C MET A 307 8.73 7.70 7.27
N LEU A 308 9.59 8.10 6.35
CA LEU A 308 11.00 8.42 6.64
C LEU A 308 11.17 9.67 7.51
N LYS A 309 10.15 10.52 7.65
CA LYS A 309 10.21 11.70 8.51
C LYS A 309 10.26 11.29 9.98
N GLN A 310 11.09 11.99 10.76
CA GLN A 310 11.29 11.70 12.19
C GLN A 310 10.01 11.85 13.04
N ASP A 311 9.01 12.59 12.55
CA ASP A 311 7.75 12.88 13.22
C ASP A 311 6.54 12.42 12.40
N ASN A 312 6.63 11.26 11.74
CA ASN A 312 5.54 10.75 10.91
C ASN A 312 4.24 10.46 11.72
N THR A 313 3.13 10.26 11.00
CA THR A 313 1.79 10.09 11.60
C THR A 313 1.69 8.89 12.55
N VAL A 314 2.37 7.78 12.24
CA VAL A 314 2.42 6.58 13.10
C VAL A 314 3.13 6.90 14.42
N MET A 315 4.29 7.55 14.34
CA MET A 315 5.06 7.94 15.52
C MET A 315 4.31 8.96 16.38
N LYS A 316 3.61 9.92 15.76
CA LYS A 316 2.71 10.86 16.44
C LYS A 316 1.58 10.13 17.16
N PHE A 317 0.98 9.13 16.52
CA PHE A 317 -0.07 8.32 17.11
C PHE A 317 0.42 7.54 18.34
N ILE A 318 1.53 6.80 18.21
CA ILE A 318 2.13 6.05 19.33
C ILE A 318 2.48 7.01 20.47
N SER A 319 3.08 8.16 20.16
CA SER A 319 3.48 9.16 21.16
C SER A 319 2.32 9.75 21.94
N LYS A 320 1.16 9.93 21.30
CA LYS A 320 -0.07 10.42 21.95
C LYS A 320 -0.81 9.35 22.76
N ASN A 321 -0.53 8.07 22.50
CA ASN A 321 -1.25 6.93 23.09
C ASN A 321 -0.33 6.04 23.96
N LYS A 322 0.76 6.59 24.52
CA LYS A 322 1.75 5.84 25.32
C LYS A 322 1.17 5.07 26.51
N GLY A 323 0.05 5.54 27.07
CA GLY A 323 -0.63 4.90 28.20
C GLY A 323 -1.34 3.59 27.86
N LEU A 324 -1.52 3.27 26.58
CA LEU A 324 -2.06 1.98 26.14
C LEU A 324 -1.00 0.88 26.25
N SER A 325 -1.45 -0.35 26.49
CA SER A 325 -0.58 -1.53 26.40
C SER A 325 -0.05 -1.70 24.97
N ASN A 326 1.06 -2.44 24.82
CA ASN A 326 1.63 -2.69 23.49
C ASN A 326 0.63 -3.43 22.58
N GLN A 327 -0.15 -4.36 23.14
CA GLN A 327 -1.17 -5.10 22.41
C GLN A 327 -2.31 -4.20 21.92
N GLU A 328 -2.80 -3.29 22.75
CA GLU A 328 -3.83 -2.32 22.34
C GLU A 328 -3.32 -1.33 21.28
N LEU A 329 -2.07 -0.89 21.41
CA LEU A 329 -1.43 -0.05 20.39
C LEU A 329 -1.33 -0.78 19.06
N LEU A 330 -0.91 -2.05 19.05
CA LEU A 330 -0.80 -2.86 17.84
C LEU A 330 -2.15 -3.00 17.13
N ILE A 331 -3.21 -3.39 17.87
CA ILE A 331 -4.55 -3.53 17.30
C ILE A 331 -5.01 -2.22 16.64
N LYS A 332 -4.84 -1.09 17.34
CA LYS A 332 -5.21 0.22 16.81
C LYS A 332 -4.37 0.63 15.61
N LEU A 333 -3.07 0.33 15.61
CA LEU A 333 -2.17 0.67 14.52
C LEU A 333 -2.57 -0.06 13.22
N PHE A 334 -2.86 -1.35 13.29
CA PHE A 334 -3.36 -2.12 12.13
C PHE A 334 -4.70 -1.60 11.59
N GLN A 335 -5.62 -1.21 12.48
CA GLN A 335 -6.93 -0.69 12.08
C GLN A 335 -6.87 0.71 11.45
N LEU A 336 -5.97 1.57 11.94
CA LEU A 336 -5.91 2.99 11.55
C LEU A 336 -4.96 3.23 10.37
N PHE A 337 -3.94 2.40 10.22
CA PHE A 337 -2.92 2.53 9.20
C PHE A 337 -2.80 1.27 8.32
N PRO A 338 -3.92 0.69 7.83
CA PRO A 338 -3.88 -0.56 7.07
C PRO A 338 -3.04 -0.44 5.80
N THR A 339 -3.06 0.72 5.16
CA THR A 339 -2.35 0.99 3.90
C THR A 339 -0.84 1.14 4.05
N ILE A 340 -0.33 1.27 5.28
CA ILE A 340 1.12 1.35 5.52
C ILE A 340 1.75 -0.02 5.33
N GLY A 341 1.07 -1.11 5.72
CA GLY A 341 1.54 -2.50 5.55
C GLY A 341 2.60 -2.96 6.56
N TYR A 342 2.75 -2.26 7.70
CA TYR A 342 3.69 -2.68 8.75
C TYR A 342 3.29 -4.04 9.33
N GLY A 343 4.26 -4.91 9.57
CA GLY A 343 4.09 -6.10 10.40
C GLY A 343 4.09 -5.79 11.91
N ASP A 344 3.68 -6.78 12.70
CA ASP A 344 3.62 -6.70 14.16
C ASP A 344 4.98 -6.33 14.79
N SER A 345 6.05 -6.98 14.32
CA SER A 345 7.41 -6.78 14.80
C SER A 345 7.92 -5.35 14.56
N GLN A 346 7.59 -4.77 13.41
CA GLN A 346 7.99 -3.40 13.06
C GLN A 346 7.22 -2.37 13.90
N TYR A 347 5.92 -2.58 14.11
CA TYR A 347 5.17 -1.74 15.03
C TYR A 347 5.68 -1.86 16.47
N ILE A 348 6.01 -3.07 16.93
CA ILE A 348 6.60 -3.29 18.26
C ILE A 348 7.91 -2.52 18.41
N GLU A 349 8.78 -2.54 17.40
CA GLU A 349 10.05 -1.80 17.43
C GLU A 349 9.82 -0.28 17.55
N LEU A 350 8.89 0.27 16.76
CA LEU A 350 8.51 1.69 16.84
C LEU A 350 7.91 2.05 18.21
N ILE A 351 7.03 1.20 18.75
CA ILE A 351 6.45 1.38 20.09
C ILE A 351 7.55 1.41 21.14
N ASN A 352 8.46 0.44 21.12
CA ASN A 352 9.55 0.33 22.07
C ASN A 352 10.50 1.54 21.97
N LYS A 353 10.85 1.98 20.75
CA LYS A 353 11.69 3.16 20.52
C LYS A 353 11.07 4.44 21.10
N ILE A 354 9.75 4.62 20.95
CA ILE A 354 9.04 5.81 21.43
C ILE A 354 8.80 5.77 22.94
N LYS A 355 8.52 4.59 23.51
CA LYS A 355 8.36 4.41 24.96
C LYS A 355 9.70 4.57 25.69
N LYS A 356 10.80 4.00 25.17
CA LYS A 356 12.15 4.16 25.74
C LYS A 356 12.66 5.61 25.74
N LYS A 357 12.35 6.41 24.70
CA LYS A 357 12.69 7.86 24.68
C LYS A 357 11.98 8.68 25.78
N ALA A 358 10.98 8.11 26.45
CA ALA A 358 10.18 8.80 27.46
C ALA A 358 10.57 8.45 28.91
N GLU A 359 11.42 7.44 29.12
CA GLU A 359 11.99 7.16 30.43
C GLU A 359 13.09 8.19 30.72
N PRO A 360 13.01 8.96 31.82
CA PRO A 360 14.12 9.82 32.20
C PRO A 360 15.35 8.93 32.41
N LYS A 361 16.49 9.33 31.83
CA LYS A 361 17.78 8.75 32.23
C LYS A 361 17.92 9.00 33.72
N ILE A 362 17.79 7.95 34.52
CA ILE A 362 18.01 7.95 35.97
C ILE A 362 19.48 8.27 36.24
#